data_AF-A0A9P3EXA7-F1
#
_entry.id   AF-A0A9P3EXA7-F1
#
_cell.length_a   1.000
_cell.length_b   1.000
_cell.length_c   1.000
_cell.angle_alpha   90.00
_cell.angle_beta   90.00
_cell.angle_gamma   90.00
#
_symmetry.space_group_name_H-M   'P 1'
#
loop_
_entity.id
_entity.type
_entity.pdbx_description
1 polymer ?
#
loop_
_entity_poly.entity_id
_entity_poly.type
_entity_poly.pdbx_seq_one_letter_code
_entity_poly.pdbx_strand_id
1 'polypeptide(L)'
;MPDKSYFVYSYFYRIEKWTLEEIKAYFEGQPPEYQIKLTAYQWKTRLDKLKIFKKLSLEEKIYIRAKLAERKGTWSRLFFVGHVLFENPDIETLCKRIGHFDGDTDPPGRREVVFIDLPFDFDRLMQPYEFRNFQLLLFNARIHFEDSFARGIWAPDHRGLYGRSPTLQLELKKLSRQHNLIFDALKKFKVRDEPSAQALLQTARSSYGEIVNNTHHRQFHDILAILFMLHRAGKYEFQKSMRDNLLALARILLPENDPRRGMFECLEQLRLDEIGQYYSAFNTYCRHLWGQKAGDDYRAYYSYHQASFPRVPQCGFYSIYEGKSIYQIQSILTWFDTSLGMYSPETSCLWLTALNYLWHEGKTQDLISVGRLLCQRIVLLGPRRRLESQQLNLDGSVARFLLARAEEAEGDLDCAKYNYQYAVDLRNEIIPSETWDPIRVASLERLLLLPLSLGDTSAWECWDAMLKRMYNSA
;
A
#
# COMPACT_ATOMS: atom_id res chain seq x y z
N MET A 1 30.64 45.30 8.45
CA MET A 1 29.46 45.01 9.29
C MET A 1 28.72 43.84 8.65
N PRO A 2 28.46 42.74 9.36
CA PRO A 2 27.72 41.63 8.78
C PRO A 2 26.25 42.01 8.68
N ASP A 3 25.70 41.78 7.49
CA ASP A 3 24.29 41.95 7.15
C ASP A 3 23.45 41.09 8.09
N LYS A 4 22.74 41.72 9.04
CA LYS A 4 21.76 41.05 9.90
C LYS A 4 20.50 40.83 9.06
N SER A 5 20.55 39.89 8.14
CA SER A 5 19.35 39.34 7.52
C SER A 5 18.57 38.60 8.61
N TYR A 6 17.61 39.30 9.23
CA TYR A 6 16.65 38.70 10.15
C TYR A 6 15.80 37.71 9.36
N PHE A 7 16.04 36.41 9.57
CA PHE A 7 15.13 35.37 9.10
C PHE A 7 13.82 35.50 9.88
N VAL A 8 12.78 36.02 9.24
CA VAL A 8 11.43 36.03 9.80
C VAL A 8 10.84 34.63 9.59
N TYR A 9 10.98 33.77 10.60
CA TYR A 9 10.27 32.49 10.63
C TYR A 9 8.76 32.78 10.72
N SER A 10 7.99 32.22 9.79
CA SER A 10 6.52 32.24 9.85
C SER A 10 6.07 30.86 10.28
N TYR A 11 5.51 30.76 11.48
CA TYR A 11 4.96 29.52 12.02
C TYR A 11 3.50 29.40 11.60
N PHE A 12 3.15 28.32 10.91
CA PHE A 12 1.76 27.97 10.62
C PHE A 12 1.28 26.99 11.69
N TYR A 13 0.28 27.40 12.46
CA TYR A 13 -0.34 26.55 13.48
C TYR A 13 -1.58 25.88 12.91
N ARG A 14 -1.68 24.56 13.07
CA ARG A 14 -2.95 23.84 12.92
C ARG A 14 -3.56 23.73 14.31
N ILE A 15 -4.54 24.59 14.60
CA ILE A 15 -5.30 24.55 15.85
C ILE A 15 -6.59 23.80 15.59
N GLU A 16 -6.79 22.71 16.30
CA GLU A 16 -8.00 21.89 16.20
C GLU A 16 -8.80 21.99 17.49
N LYS A 17 -10.14 21.93 17.35
CA LYS A 17 -11.11 21.92 18.46
C LYS A 17 -11.21 23.22 19.27
N TRP A 18 -10.44 24.25 18.93
CA TRP A 18 -10.58 25.57 19.55
C TRP A 18 -11.53 26.44 18.73
N THR A 19 -12.36 27.18 19.44
CA THR A 19 -13.15 28.30 18.93
C THR A 19 -12.24 29.45 18.51
N LEU A 20 -12.78 30.37 17.70
CA LEU A 20 -12.03 31.55 17.26
C LEU A 20 -11.63 32.42 18.46
N GLU A 21 -12.48 32.46 19.49
CA GLU A 21 -12.29 33.19 20.74
C GLU A 21 -11.12 32.61 21.55
N GLU A 22 -11.03 31.28 21.66
CA GLU A 22 -9.91 30.59 22.32
C GLU A 22 -8.58 30.81 21.60
N ILE A 23 -8.60 30.77 20.26
CA ILE A 23 -7.43 31.08 19.43
C ILE A 23 -6.96 32.52 19.67
N LYS A 24 -7.89 33.48 19.64
CA LYS A 24 -7.57 34.90 19.89
C LYS A 24 -7.00 35.11 21.28
N ALA A 25 -7.64 34.57 22.32
CA ALA A 25 -7.19 34.71 23.70
C ALA A 25 -5.79 34.12 23.92
N TYR A 26 -5.50 32.95 23.33
CA TYR A 26 -4.18 32.33 23.42
C TYR A 26 -3.09 33.21 22.80
N PHE A 27 -3.32 33.74 21.59
CA PHE A 27 -2.31 34.56 20.93
C PHE A 27 -2.21 35.95 21.52
N GLU A 28 -3.31 36.55 22.01
CA GLU A 28 -3.32 37.85 22.68
C GLU A 28 -2.51 37.87 23.98
N GLY A 29 -2.41 36.72 24.68
CA GLY A 29 -1.62 36.56 25.91
C GLY A 29 -0.13 36.25 25.71
N GLN A 30 0.36 36.05 24.47
CA GLN A 30 1.76 35.74 24.18
C GLN A 30 2.61 37.02 24.02
N PRO A 31 3.90 37.02 24.43
CA PRO A 31 4.77 38.17 24.29
C PRO A 31 4.93 38.63 22.82
N PRO A 32 5.25 39.92 22.56
CA PRO A 32 5.23 40.55 21.23
C PRO A 32 6.05 39.83 20.16
N GLU A 33 7.04 39.05 20.57
CA GLU A 33 7.95 38.28 19.72
C GLU A 33 7.23 37.21 18.88
N TYR A 34 6.05 36.76 19.29
CA TYR A 34 5.21 35.79 18.55
C TYR A 34 4.12 36.43 17.70
N GLN A 35 3.89 37.74 17.84
CA GLN A 35 2.81 38.44 17.13
C GLN A 35 3.35 39.29 15.99
N ILE A 36 3.61 38.66 14.83
CA ILE A 36 3.70 39.43 13.59
C ILE A 36 2.27 39.91 13.26
N LYS A 37 1.92 41.13 13.67
CA LYS A 37 0.66 41.77 13.30
C LYS A 37 0.71 42.22 11.83
N LEU A 38 0.46 41.28 10.93
CA LEU A 38 0.25 41.58 9.52
C LEU A 38 -1.19 42.06 9.30
N THR A 39 -1.36 43.10 8.50
CA THR A 39 -2.69 43.48 7.99
C THR A 39 -3.24 42.39 7.08
N ALA A 40 -4.57 42.33 6.90
CA ALA A 40 -5.19 41.39 5.98
C ALA A 40 -4.61 41.47 4.55
N TYR A 41 -4.21 42.68 4.11
CA TYR A 41 -3.54 42.89 2.83
C TYR A 41 -2.14 42.27 2.78
N GLN A 42 -1.35 42.43 3.85
CA GLN A 42 -0.01 41.84 3.96
C GLN A 42 -0.09 40.30 4.02
N TRP A 43 -1.06 39.75 4.75
CA TRP A 43 -1.35 38.31 4.74
C TRP A 43 -1.73 37.83 3.34
N LYS A 44 -2.67 38.51 2.68
CA LYS A 44 -3.07 38.17 1.31
C LYS A 44 -1.88 38.20 0.36
N THR A 45 -1.06 39.25 0.42
CA THR A 45 0.15 39.37 -0.42
C THR A 45 1.15 38.24 -0.15
N ARG A 46 1.37 37.87 1.11
CA ARG A 46 2.27 36.75 1.47
C ARG A 46 1.72 35.41 1.01
N LEU A 47 0.43 35.15 1.23
CA LEU A 47 -0.24 33.92 0.78
C LEU A 47 -0.24 33.82 -0.75
N ASP A 48 -0.51 34.93 -1.44
CA ASP A 48 -0.47 35.01 -2.90
C ASP A 48 0.93 34.70 -3.44
N LYS A 49 2.00 35.20 -2.79
CA LYS A 49 3.40 34.83 -3.12
C LYS A 49 3.70 33.35 -2.91
N LEU A 50 3.04 32.71 -1.94
CA LEU A 50 3.12 31.27 -1.68
C LEU A 50 2.12 30.47 -2.54
N LYS A 51 1.39 31.12 -3.45
CA LYS A 51 0.32 30.53 -4.27
C LYS A 51 -0.82 29.88 -3.44
N ILE A 52 -1.04 30.37 -2.22
CA ILE A 52 -2.11 29.90 -1.33
C ILE A 52 -3.34 30.79 -1.52
N PHE A 53 -4.41 30.23 -2.09
CA PHE A 53 -5.63 30.97 -2.37
C PHE A 53 -6.89 30.25 -1.90
N LYS A 54 -7.80 31.00 -1.27
CA LYS A 54 -9.07 30.49 -0.76
C LYS A 54 -10.06 30.03 -1.85
N LYS A 55 -10.02 30.66 -3.03
CA LYS A 55 -11.03 30.47 -4.09
C LYS A 55 -10.39 30.15 -5.43
N LEU A 56 -11.08 29.32 -6.21
CA LEU A 56 -10.75 29.06 -7.61
C LEU A 56 -10.87 30.34 -8.46
N SER A 57 -9.88 30.63 -9.29
CA SER A 57 -9.95 31.68 -10.33
C SER A 57 -10.89 31.24 -11.45
N LEU A 58 -11.37 32.18 -12.28
CA LEU A 58 -12.22 31.82 -13.42
C LEU A 58 -11.53 30.83 -14.37
N GLU A 59 -10.25 31.07 -14.67
CA GLU A 59 -9.39 30.20 -15.48
C GLU A 59 -9.32 28.77 -14.92
N GLU A 60 -9.03 28.61 -13.61
CA GLU A 60 -8.99 27.30 -12.95
C GLU A 60 -10.33 26.57 -13.08
N LYS A 61 -11.46 27.28 -12.96
CA LYS A 61 -12.79 26.69 -13.07
C LYS A 61 -13.12 26.27 -14.51
N ILE A 62 -12.78 27.09 -15.49
CA ILE A 62 -12.98 26.80 -16.91
C ILE A 62 -12.15 25.57 -17.32
N TYR A 63 -10.88 25.51 -16.91
CA TYR A 63 -10.00 24.37 -17.15
C TYR A 63 -10.55 23.07 -16.56
N ILE A 64 -11.03 23.11 -15.31
CA ILE A 64 -11.69 21.96 -14.66
C ILE A 64 -12.90 21.50 -15.46
N ARG A 65 -13.74 22.43 -15.94
CA ARG A 65 -14.94 22.11 -16.73
C ARG A 65 -14.58 21.45 -18.06
N ALA A 66 -13.61 22.00 -18.80
CA ALA A 66 -13.15 21.44 -20.06
C ALA A 66 -12.66 19.99 -19.89
N LYS A 67 -11.80 19.74 -18.88
CA LYS A 67 -11.28 18.39 -18.60
C LYS A 67 -12.31 17.39 -18.10
N LEU A 68 -13.43 17.85 -17.55
CA LEU A 68 -14.56 16.99 -17.19
C LEU A 68 -15.41 16.58 -18.40
N ALA A 69 -15.43 17.36 -19.48
CA ALA A 69 -16.15 17.00 -20.71
C ALA A 69 -15.40 15.91 -21.51
N GLU A 70 -14.07 15.86 -21.42
CA GLU A 70 -13.21 14.96 -22.19
C GLU A 70 -13.14 13.50 -21.66
N ARG A 71 -13.49 13.26 -20.39
CA ARG A 71 -13.19 11.99 -19.70
C ARG A 71 -14.29 11.61 -18.69
N LYS A 72 -14.10 10.51 -17.94
CA LYS A 72 -14.97 10.01 -16.85
C LYS A 72 -15.55 11.12 -15.94
N GLY A 73 -16.72 10.90 -15.34
CA GLY A 73 -17.45 11.87 -14.53
C GLY A 73 -16.76 12.28 -13.21
N THR A 74 -17.29 13.31 -12.54
CA THR A 74 -16.69 13.94 -11.34
C THR A 74 -16.36 12.94 -10.22
N TRP A 75 -17.23 11.96 -9.99
CA TRP A 75 -17.09 11.00 -8.88
C TRP A 75 -15.96 10.00 -9.05
N SER A 76 -15.48 9.81 -10.26
CA SER A 76 -14.37 8.92 -10.58
C SER A 76 -12.99 9.59 -10.48
N ARG A 77 -12.89 10.71 -9.76
CA ARG A 77 -11.65 11.50 -9.68
C ARG A 77 -11.42 12.12 -8.30
N LEU A 78 -10.15 12.31 -7.97
CA LEU A 78 -9.70 13.25 -6.95
C LEU A 78 -9.21 14.54 -7.62
N PHE A 79 -9.75 15.69 -7.20
CA PHE A 79 -9.40 17.01 -7.74
C PHE A 79 -8.48 17.76 -6.79
N PHE A 80 -7.28 18.09 -7.24
CA PHE A 80 -6.36 18.91 -6.45
C PHE A 80 -6.12 20.25 -7.12
N VAL A 81 -6.18 21.33 -6.35
CA VAL A 81 -5.73 22.66 -6.81
C VAL A 81 -4.75 23.24 -5.81
N GLY A 82 -3.51 23.49 -6.25
CA GLY A 82 -2.43 23.89 -5.34
C GLY A 82 -2.25 22.93 -4.17
N HIS A 83 -2.44 21.64 -4.43
CA HIS A 83 -2.31 20.51 -3.48
C HIS A 83 -3.42 20.34 -2.44
N VAL A 84 -4.50 21.10 -2.53
CA VAL A 84 -5.68 20.90 -1.69
C VAL A 84 -6.70 20.05 -2.45
N LEU A 85 -7.17 18.97 -1.83
CA LEU A 85 -8.28 18.17 -2.38
C LEU A 85 -9.56 19.01 -2.36
N PHE A 86 -10.28 19.08 -3.49
CA PHE A 86 -11.57 19.76 -3.61
C PHE A 86 -12.73 18.77 -3.51
N GLU A 87 -13.84 19.24 -2.95
CA GLU A 87 -15.08 18.47 -2.81
C GLU A 87 -15.76 18.29 -4.17
N ASN A 88 -16.15 17.07 -4.49
CA ASN A 88 -16.83 16.77 -5.76
C ASN A 88 -18.16 17.55 -5.93
N PRO A 89 -19.02 17.73 -4.90
CA PRO A 89 -20.20 18.58 -5.00
C PRO A 89 -19.91 20.04 -5.39
N ASP A 90 -18.80 20.60 -4.91
CA ASP A 90 -18.37 21.95 -5.27
C ASP A 90 -17.98 22.03 -6.75
N ILE A 91 -17.29 21.00 -7.26
CA ILE A 91 -16.92 20.87 -8.67
C ILE A 91 -18.17 20.72 -9.55
N GLU A 92 -19.15 19.93 -9.14
CA GLU A 92 -20.43 19.81 -9.87
C GLU A 92 -21.19 21.14 -9.91
N THR A 93 -21.27 21.83 -8.77
CA THR A 93 -21.92 23.15 -8.66
C THR A 93 -21.23 24.17 -9.56
N LEU A 94 -19.89 24.14 -9.59
CA LEU A 94 -19.06 24.94 -10.48
C LEU A 94 -19.39 24.63 -11.96
N CYS A 95 -19.46 23.36 -12.34
CA CYS A 95 -19.77 22.95 -13.71
C CYS A 95 -21.16 23.42 -14.14
N LYS A 96 -22.17 23.27 -13.27
CA LYS A 96 -23.55 23.75 -13.52
C LYS A 96 -23.60 25.26 -13.73
N ARG A 97 -22.80 26.04 -12.99
CA ARG A 97 -22.76 27.51 -13.10
C ARG A 97 -22.07 28.00 -14.37
N ILE A 98 -21.06 27.29 -14.86
CA ILE A 98 -20.34 27.65 -16.09
C ILE A 98 -21.14 27.25 -17.33
N GLY A 99 -21.89 26.15 -17.24
CA GLY A 99 -22.69 25.64 -18.35
C GLY A 99 -21.88 24.80 -19.33
N HIS A 100 -22.29 24.82 -20.58
CA HIS A 100 -21.61 24.12 -21.68
C HIS A 100 -20.36 24.88 -22.12
N PHE A 101 -19.26 24.17 -22.37
CA PHE A 101 -17.98 24.76 -22.78
C PHE A 101 -17.28 23.82 -23.76
N ASP A 102 -17.12 24.27 -25.01
CA ASP A 102 -16.55 23.50 -26.13
C ASP A 102 -15.12 23.93 -26.51
N GLY A 103 -14.48 24.76 -25.70
CA GLY A 103 -13.13 25.25 -25.98
C GLY A 103 -12.04 24.29 -25.48
N ASP A 104 -10.91 24.27 -26.17
CA ASP A 104 -9.65 23.80 -25.58
C ASP A 104 -9.12 24.88 -24.64
N THR A 105 -8.52 24.48 -23.52
CA THR A 105 -8.05 25.40 -22.48
C THR A 105 -6.67 25.00 -22.01
N ASP A 106 -5.76 25.99 -22.01
CA ASP A 106 -4.44 25.83 -21.42
C ASP A 106 -4.53 25.59 -19.90
N PRO A 107 -3.56 24.86 -19.32
CA PRO A 107 -3.45 24.72 -17.87
C PRO A 107 -3.33 26.08 -17.17
N PRO A 108 -4.01 26.27 -16.03
CA PRO A 108 -4.05 27.57 -15.36
C PRO A 108 -2.68 27.98 -14.83
N GLY A 109 -2.26 29.23 -15.11
CA GLY A 109 -0.94 29.73 -14.66
C GLY A 109 -0.83 29.98 -13.16
N ARG A 110 -1.97 30.22 -12.48
CA ARG A 110 -2.02 30.61 -11.07
C ARG A 110 -1.59 29.48 -10.12
N ARG A 111 -2.17 28.29 -10.28
CA ARG A 111 -1.87 27.08 -9.51
C ARG A 111 -2.05 25.87 -10.41
N GLU A 112 -1.29 24.83 -10.10
CA GLU A 112 -1.49 23.53 -10.71
C GLU A 112 -2.86 22.95 -10.34
N VAL A 113 -3.56 22.45 -11.35
CA VAL A 113 -4.80 21.67 -11.22
C VAL A 113 -4.49 20.24 -11.64
N VAL A 114 -4.60 19.31 -10.70
CA VAL A 114 -4.28 17.90 -10.90
C VAL A 114 -5.56 17.07 -10.79
N PHE A 115 -5.74 16.15 -11.73
CA PHE A 115 -6.81 15.17 -11.75
C PHE A 115 -6.20 13.78 -11.58
N ILE A 116 -6.68 13.05 -10.57
CA ILE A 116 -6.26 11.66 -10.36
C ILE A 116 -7.47 10.78 -10.60
N ASP A 117 -7.44 10.03 -11.71
CA ASP A 117 -8.50 9.12 -12.12
C ASP A 117 -8.56 7.91 -11.17
N LEU A 118 -9.76 7.61 -10.69
CA LEU A 118 -10.09 6.44 -9.88
C LEU A 118 -10.71 5.36 -10.77
N PRO A 119 -10.54 4.06 -10.42
CA PRO A 119 -11.18 2.97 -11.14
C PRO A 119 -12.67 2.78 -10.80
N PHE A 120 -13.24 3.61 -9.92
CA PHE A 120 -14.63 3.55 -9.44
C PHE A 120 -15.15 4.97 -9.15
N ASP A 121 -16.46 5.10 -8.99
CA ASP A 121 -17.10 6.32 -8.48
C ASP A 121 -17.03 6.36 -6.94
N PHE A 122 -16.53 7.47 -6.39
CA PHE A 122 -16.27 7.62 -4.95
C PHE A 122 -17.25 8.61 -4.28
N ASP A 123 -18.50 8.20 -4.20
CA ASP A 123 -19.64 8.92 -3.62
C ASP A 123 -19.52 9.20 -2.11
N ARG A 124 -18.75 8.40 -1.36
CA ARG A 124 -18.54 8.62 0.10
C ARG A 124 -17.91 9.97 0.46
N LEU A 125 -17.21 10.60 -0.47
CA LEU A 125 -16.67 11.95 -0.28
C LEU A 125 -17.74 13.05 -0.20
N MET A 126 -19.03 12.71 -0.32
CA MET A 126 -20.14 13.62 -0.01
C MET A 126 -20.24 14.03 1.46
N GLN A 127 -19.78 13.19 2.39
CA GLN A 127 -19.94 13.46 3.83
C GLN A 127 -18.86 14.44 4.30
N PRO A 128 -19.20 15.67 4.76
CA PRO A 128 -18.19 16.71 5.02
C PRO A 128 -17.12 16.30 6.04
N TYR A 129 -17.52 15.57 7.07
CA TYR A 129 -16.60 15.07 8.09
C TYR A 129 -15.64 14.00 7.53
N GLU A 130 -16.16 13.06 6.74
CA GLU A 130 -15.35 12.00 6.14
C GLU A 130 -14.41 12.56 5.07
N PHE A 131 -14.88 13.53 4.27
CA PHE A 131 -14.07 14.26 3.32
C PHE A 131 -12.91 14.99 4.00
N ARG A 132 -13.19 15.77 5.06
CA ARG A 132 -12.14 16.54 5.76
C ARG A 132 -11.08 15.63 6.34
N ASN A 133 -11.47 14.52 6.97
CA ASN A 133 -10.51 13.58 7.54
C ASN A 133 -9.69 12.87 6.46
N PHE A 134 -10.31 12.50 5.33
CA PHE A 134 -9.60 11.92 4.19
C PHE A 134 -8.64 12.93 3.54
N GLN A 135 -9.06 14.17 3.35
CA GLN A 135 -8.22 15.27 2.87
C GLN A 135 -6.98 15.45 3.77
N LEU A 136 -7.15 15.42 5.09
CA LEU A 136 -6.05 15.49 6.05
C LEU A 136 -5.11 14.29 5.93
N LEU A 137 -5.63 13.09 5.74
CA LEU A 137 -4.82 11.90 5.50
C LEU A 137 -3.96 12.06 4.23
N LEU A 138 -4.55 12.50 3.12
CA LEU A 138 -3.83 12.71 1.85
C LEU A 138 -2.80 13.84 1.94
N PHE A 139 -3.11 14.90 2.69
CA PHE A 139 -2.18 15.99 2.94
C PHE A 139 -0.94 15.51 3.70
N ASN A 140 -1.12 14.79 4.80
CA ASN A 140 0.01 14.24 5.57
C ASN A 140 0.80 13.21 4.76
N ALA A 141 0.12 12.36 3.98
CA ALA A 141 0.78 11.41 3.09
C ALA A 141 1.69 12.11 2.08
N ARG A 142 1.24 13.23 1.50
CA ARG A 142 2.07 14.03 0.59
C ARG A 142 3.31 14.57 1.26
N ILE A 143 3.17 15.19 2.44
CA ILE A 143 4.32 15.73 3.18
C ILE A 143 5.32 14.60 3.49
N HIS A 144 4.82 13.45 3.95
CA HIS A 144 5.67 12.30 4.23
C HIS A 144 6.43 11.84 2.96
N PHE A 145 5.77 11.80 1.81
CA PHE A 145 6.42 11.45 0.55
C PHE A 145 7.47 12.47 0.15
N GLU A 146 7.13 13.77 0.18
CA GLU A 146 8.04 14.85 -0.18
C GLU A 146 9.28 14.89 0.73
N ASP A 147 9.10 14.78 2.05
CA ASP A 147 10.20 14.73 3.03
C ASP A 147 11.09 13.51 2.81
N SER A 148 10.49 12.33 2.61
CA SER A 148 11.25 11.09 2.45
C SER A 148 12.10 11.06 1.19
N PHE A 149 11.58 11.61 0.07
CA PHE A 149 12.38 11.80 -1.14
C PHE A 149 13.46 12.88 -0.95
N ALA A 150 13.11 14.03 -0.37
CA ALA A 150 14.04 15.15 -0.17
C ALA A 150 15.23 14.77 0.72
N ARG A 151 14.99 13.93 1.74
CA ARG A 151 16.02 13.42 2.66
C ARG A 151 16.76 12.20 2.13
N GLY A 152 16.40 11.70 0.95
CA GLY A 152 17.03 10.51 0.36
C GLY A 152 16.71 9.21 1.09
N ILE A 153 15.65 9.16 1.92
CA ILE A 153 15.21 7.92 2.58
C ILE A 153 14.83 6.90 1.52
N TRP A 154 14.05 7.32 0.52
CA TRP A 154 13.68 6.51 -0.64
C TRP A 154 14.55 6.86 -1.84
N ALA A 155 15.88 6.84 -1.69
CA ALA A 155 16.78 7.02 -2.81
C ALA A 155 16.82 5.78 -3.73
N PRO A 156 17.11 5.94 -5.04
CA PRO A 156 17.36 4.81 -5.93
C PRO A 156 18.72 4.17 -5.65
N ASP A 157 18.82 2.85 -5.82
CA ASP A 157 20.10 2.15 -5.91
C ASP A 157 20.79 2.40 -7.28
N HIS A 158 21.97 1.82 -7.47
CA HIS A 158 22.73 1.91 -8.72
C HIS A 158 22.00 1.36 -9.96
N ARG A 159 20.93 0.58 -9.77
CA ARG A 159 20.08 0.02 -10.84
C ARG A 159 18.84 0.89 -11.10
N GLY A 160 18.64 1.97 -10.35
CA GLY A 160 17.46 2.82 -10.41
C GLY A 160 16.26 2.29 -9.61
N LEU A 161 16.47 1.36 -8.68
CA LEU A 161 15.40 0.81 -7.83
C LEU A 161 15.33 1.55 -6.50
N TYR A 162 14.17 2.13 -6.23
CA TYR A 162 13.89 2.93 -5.04
C TYR A 162 13.46 2.07 -3.86
N GLY A 163 13.75 2.57 -2.65
CA GLY A 163 13.27 1.97 -1.40
C GLY A 163 13.92 0.61 -1.09
N ARG A 164 15.18 0.42 -1.47
CA ARG A 164 15.90 -0.87 -1.36
C ARG A 164 17.02 -0.87 -0.32
N SER A 165 17.14 0.15 0.52
CA SER A 165 18.13 0.12 1.61
C SER A 165 17.86 -1.07 2.55
N PRO A 166 18.90 -1.64 3.20
CA PRO A 166 18.71 -2.75 4.13
C PRO A 166 17.66 -2.46 5.22
N THR A 167 17.61 -1.21 5.70
CA THR A 167 16.60 -0.74 6.66
C THR A 167 15.18 -0.86 6.10
N LEU A 168 14.94 -0.36 4.88
CA LEU A 168 13.63 -0.42 4.26
C LEU A 168 13.20 -1.86 3.92
N GLN A 169 14.13 -2.71 3.51
CA GLN A 169 13.82 -4.13 3.29
C GLN A 169 13.40 -4.83 4.59
N LEU A 170 14.07 -4.53 5.70
CA LEU A 170 13.69 -5.06 7.01
C LEU A 170 12.32 -4.53 7.46
N GLU A 171 12.06 -3.25 7.27
CA GLU A 171 10.78 -2.60 7.51
C GLU A 171 9.64 -3.25 6.70
N LEU A 172 9.86 -3.52 5.42
CA LEU A 172 8.89 -4.22 4.57
C LEU A 172 8.63 -5.65 5.03
N LYS A 173 9.66 -6.36 5.50
CA LYS A 173 9.51 -7.72 6.06
C LYS A 173 8.62 -7.70 7.30
N LYS A 174 8.74 -6.68 8.16
CA LYS A 174 7.90 -6.49 9.35
C LYS A 174 6.44 -6.22 8.97
N LEU A 175 6.19 -5.30 8.03
CA LEU A 175 4.85 -5.03 7.49
C LEU A 175 4.22 -6.29 6.91
N SER A 176 4.98 -7.02 6.11
CA SER A 176 4.54 -8.27 5.48
C SER A 176 4.19 -9.35 6.49
N ARG A 177 5.00 -9.50 7.56
CA ARG A 177 4.75 -10.45 8.64
C ARG A 177 3.45 -10.11 9.38
N GLN A 178 3.26 -8.84 9.75
CA GLN A 178 2.05 -8.39 10.44
C GLN A 178 0.80 -8.68 9.61
N HIS A 179 0.81 -8.31 8.33
CA HIS A 179 -0.30 -8.59 7.42
C HIS A 179 -0.61 -10.09 7.36
N ASN A 180 0.40 -10.94 7.17
CA ASN A 180 0.20 -12.38 7.00
C ASN A 180 -0.30 -13.05 8.28
N LEU A 181 0.17 -12.63 9.46
CA LEU A 181 -0.34 -13.12 10.75
C LEU A 181 -1.83 -12.82 10.91
N ILE A 182 -2.24 -11.57 10.62
CA ILE A 182 -3.64 -11.17 10.74
C ILE A 182 -4.51 -11.86 9.69
N PHE A 183 -4.01 -11.96 8.44
CA PHE A 183 -4.71 -12.69 7.39
C PHE A 183 -4.95 -14.16 7.76
N ASP A 184 -3.94 -14.84 8.32
CA ASP A 184 -4.08 -16.23 8.75
C ASP A 184 -4.99 -16.37 9.98
N ALA A 185 -4.92 -15.43 10.93
CA ALA A 185 -5.86 -15.39 12.06
C ALA A 185 -7.32 -15.29 11.59
N LEU A 186 -7.58 -14.47 10.57
CA LEU A 186 -8.92 -14.37 9.95
C LEU A 186 -9.36 -15.67 9.29
N LYS A 187 -8.44 -16.46 8.69
CA LYS A 187 -8.76 -17.80 8.20
C LYS A 187 -9.10 -18.75 9.34
N LYS A 188 -8.38 -18.70 10.46
CA LYS A 188 -8.65 -19.55 11.64
C LYS A 188 -10.00 -19.25 12.29
N PHE A 189 -10.40 -17.99 12.37
CA PHE A 189 -11.77 -17.65 12.77
C PHE A 189 -12.84 -18.27 11.86
N LYS A 190 -12.62 -18.35 10.54
CA LYS A 190 -13.59 -18.95 9.61
C LYS A 190 -13.79 -20.45 9.84
N VAL A 191 -12.74 -21.15 10.27
CA VAL A 191 -12.80 -22.59 10.61
C VAL A 191 -13.05 -22.84 12.11
N ARG A 192 -13.45 -21.80 12.86
CA ARG A 192 -13.76 -21.85 14.31
C ARG A 192 -12.58 -22.30 15.20
N ASP A 193 -11.34 -22.08 14.76
CA ASP A 193 -10.14 -22.27 15.56
C ASP A 193 -9.76 -20.95 16.23
N GLU A 194 -10.49 -20.60 17.29
CA GLU A 194 -10.27 -19.35 18.03
C GLU A 194 -8.91 -19.31 18.76
N PRO A 195 -8.42 -20.37 19.43
CA PRO A 195 -7.13 -20.33 20.10
C PRO A 195 -5.97 -19.97 19.16
N SER A 196 -5.88 -20.62 18.00
CA SER A 196 -4.84 -20.29 17.01
C SER A 196 -5.01 -18.88 16.45
N ALA A 197 -6.25 -18.44 16.21
CA ALA A 197 -6.52 -17.08 15.75
C ALA A 197 -6.04 -16.03 16.75
N GLN A 198 -6.30 -16.23 18.05
CA GLN A 198 -5.88 -15.31 19.12
C GLN A 198 -4.35 -15.28 19.27
N ALA A 199 -3.68 -16.43 19.20
CA ALA A 199 -2.22 -16.50 19.26
C ALA A 199 -1.58 -15.65 18.15
N LEU A 200 -2.04 -15.84 16.91
CA LEU A 200 -1.57 -15.07 15.74
C LEU A 200 -1.82 -13.55 15.90
N LEU A 201 -2.99 -13.15 16.40
CA LEU A 201 -3.30 -11.74 16.66
C LEU A 201 -2.43 -11.13 17.75
N GLN A 202 -2.16 -11.88 18.83
CA GLN A 202 -1.29 -11.44 19.91
C GLN A 202 0.14 -11.25 19.42
N THR A 203 0.64 -12.18 18.59
CA THR A 203 1.95 -12.04 17.96
C THR A 203 2.00 -10.85 17.02
N ALA A 204 0.96 -10.62 16.21
CA ALA A 204 0.87 -9.43 15.37
C ALA A 204 0.91 -8.13 16.20
N ARG A 205 0.23 -8.10 17.35
CA ARG A 205 0.20 -6.95 18.27
C ARG A 205 1.59 -6.59 18.82
N SER A 206 2.45 -7.57 19.07
CA SER A 206 3.80 -7.32 19.58
C SER A 206 4.66 -6.48 18.61
N SER A 207 4.34 -6.47 17.31
CA SER A 207 5.05 -5.69 16.29
C SER A 207 4.62 -4.23 16.17
N TYR A 208 3.56 -3.78 16.86
CA TYR A 208 2.97 -2.45 16.63
C TYR A 208 3.95 -1.29 16.80
N GLY A 209 4.81 -1.32 17.81
CA GLY A 209 5.82 -0.27 18.02
C GLY A 209 6.81 -0.17 16.86
N GLU A 210 7.21 -1.30 16.30
CA GLU A 210 8.10 -1.34 15.13
C GLU A 210 7.38 -0.83 13.87
N ILE A 211 6.10 -1.16 13.73
CA ILE A 211 5.26 -0.75 12.61
C ILE A 211 5.03 0.76 12.64
N VAL A 212 4.86 1.38 13.81
CA VAL A 212 4.72 2.84 13.96
C VAL A 212 6.00 3.59 13.57
N ASN A 213 7.17 3.08 13.95
CA ASN A 213 8.46 3.72 13.65
C ASN A 213 8.90 3.60 12.19
N ASN A 214 8.29 2.70 11.43
CA ASN A 214 8.59 2.41 10.04
C ASN A 214 8.50 3.66 9.13
N THR A 215 9.43 3.79 8.20
CA THR A 215 9.51 4.93 7.24
C THR A 215 9.25 4.51 5.80
N HIS A 216 8.92 3.24 5.56
CA HIS A 216 8.61 2.70 4.27
C HIS A 216 7.32 3.31 3.70
N HIS A 217 7.32 3.65 2.41
CA HIS A 217 6.15 4.21 1.71
C HIS A 217 4.91 3.31 1.72
N ARG A 218 5.07 2.04 2.11
CA ARG A 218 4.02 1.02 2.20
C ARG A 218 3.33 0.98 3.55
N GLN A 219 3.90 1.59 4.59
CA GLN A 219 3.43 1.51 5.97
C GLN A 219 1.91 1.71 6.09
N PHE A 220 1.42 2.86 5.65
CA PHE A 220 -0.01 3.18 5.77
C PHE A 220 -0.90 2.41 4.80
N HIS A 221 -0.40 2.03 3.63
CA HIS A 221 -1.12 1.15 2.72
C HIS A 221 -1.42 -0.18 3.40
N ASP A 222 -0.40 -0.80 4.00
CA ASP A 222 -0.53 -2.10 4.63
C ASP A 222 -1.37 -2.01 5.93
N ILE A 223 -1.28 -0.91 6.70
CA ILE A 223 -2.17 -0.67 7.85
C ILE A 223 -3.63 -0.55 7.39
N LEU A 224 -3.94 0.29 6.39
CA LEU A 224 -5.30 0.44 5.88
C LEU A 224 -5.82 -0.87 5.29
N ALA A 225 -4.96 -1.65 4.65
CA ALA A 225 -5.29 -2.97 4.15
C ALA A 225 -5.71 -3.94 5.26
N ILE A 226 -4.93 -4.01 6.33
CA ILE A 226 -5.24 -4.83 7.51
C ILE A 226 -6.56 -4.40 8.13
N LEU A 227 -6.73 -3.09 8.36
CA LEU A 227 -7.96 -2.58 8.94
C LEU A 227 -9.18 -2.88 8.06
N PHE A 228 -9.05 -2.83 6.74
CA PHE A 228 -10.08 -3.24 5.80
C PHE A 228 -10.41 -4.73 5.91
N MET A 229 -9.40 -5.61 5.98
CA MET A 229 -9.62 -7.05 6.16
C MET A 229 -10.36 -7.37 7.46
N LEU A 230 -9.97 -6.74 8.56
CA LEU A 230 -10.64 -6.89 9.86
C LEU A 230 -12.09 -6.40 9.79
N HIS A 231 -12.35 -5.28 9.12
CA HIS A 231 -13.70 -4.76 8.91
C HIS A 231 -14.58 -5.78 8.18
N ARG A 232 -14.11 -6.26 7.03
CA ARG A 232 -14.83 -7.20 6.17
C ARG A 232 -15.08 -8.55 6.85
N ALA A 233 -14.21 -8.93 7.78
CA ALA A 233 -14.38 -10.14 8.58
C ALA A 233 -15.27 -9.95 9.82
N GLY A 234 -15.87 -8.76 10.02
CA GLY A 234 -16.70 -8.45 11.19
C GLY A 234 -15.90 -8.36 12.51
N LYS A 235 -14.57 -8.20 12.44
CA LYS A 235 -13.68 -8.15 13.60
C LYS A 235 -13.46 -6.71 14.07
N TYR A 236 -14.56 -5.99 14.30
CA TYR A 236 -14.57 -4.56 14.61
C TYR A 236 -13.84 -4.21 15.92
N GLU A 237 -13.95 -5.05 16.95
CA GLU A 237 -13.24 -4.84 18.22
C GLU A 237 -11.72 -4.88 18.04
N PHE A 238 -11.21 -5.85 17.26
CA PHE A 238 -9.78 -5.93 16.95
C PHE A 238 -9.32 -4.78 16.06
N GLN A 239 -10.15 -4.40 15.08
CA GLN A 239 -9.90 -3.23 14.24
C GLN A 239 -9.75 -1.95 15.08
N LYS A 240 -10.70 -1.71 15.99
CA LYS A 240 -10.68 -0.56 16.89
C LYS A 240 -9.46 -0.61 17.81
N SER A 241 -9.22 -1.74 18.46
CA SER A 241 -8.04 -1.94 19.32
C SER A 241 -6.73 -1.68 18.57
N MET A 242 -6.59 -2.13 17.32
CA MET A 242 -5.42 -1.86 16.50
C MET A 242 -5.23 -0.36 16.25
N ARG A 243 -6.29 0.36 15.87
CA ARG A 243 -6.23 1.82 15.66
C ARG A 243 -5.79 2.55 16.91
N ASP A 244 -6.43 2.24 18.05
CA ASP A 244 -6.19 2.91 19.31
C ASP A 244 -4.74 2.70 19.79
N ASN A 245 -4.25 1.45 19.71
CA ASN A 245 -2.86 1.14 20.10
C ASN A 245 -1.84 1.80 19.16
N LEU A 246 -2.06 1.76 17.84
CA LEU A 246 -1.14 2.39 16.88
C LEU A 246 -1.09 3.91 17.07
N LEU A 247 -2.23 4.55 17.29
CA LEU A 247 -2.31 5.99 17.57
C LEU A 247 -1.62 6.35 18.89
N ALA A 248 -1.88 5.59 19.96
CA ALA A 248 -1.23 5.80 21.24
C ALA A 248 0.30 5.69 21.12
N LEU A 249 0.79 4.66 20.44
CA LEU A 249 2.21 4.49 20.16
C LEU A 249 2.78 5.60 19.27
N ALA A 250 2.05 6.06 18.24
CA ALA A 250 2.48 7.16 17.38
C ALA A 250 2.67 8.46 18.16
N ARG A 251 1.80 8.76 19.13
CA ARG A 251 1.94 9.94 20.02
C ARG A 251 3.17 9.87 20.93
N ILE A 252 3.62 8.66 21.27
CA ILE A 252 4.79 8.43 22.14
C ILE A 252 6.09 8.38 21.33
N LEU A 253 6.08 7.70 20.18
CA LEU A 253 7.30 7.35 19.44
C LEU A 253 7.66 8.35 18.34
N LEU A 254 6.69 9.07 17.78
CA LEU A 254 6.92 9.99 16.67
C LEU A 254 7.00 11.45 17.16
N PRO A 255 7.90 12.26 16.57
CA PRO A 255 7.91 13.70 16.81
C PRO A 255 6.54 14.34 16.53
N GLU A 256 6.22 15.42 17.23
CA GLU A 256 4.93 16.11 17.11
C GLU A 256 4.64 16.60 15.68
N ASN A 257 5.68 17.07 14.98
CA ASN A 257 5.59 17.56 13.60
C ASN A 257 5.81 16.47 12.54
N ASP A 258 5.91 15.19 12.93
CA ASP A 258 6.06 14.10 11.97
C ASP A 258 4.73 13.88 11.22
N PRO A 259 4.69 13.96 9.87
CA PRO A 259 3.45 13.79 9.12
C PRO A 259 2.79 12.43 9.35
N ARG A 260 3.56 11.38 9.67
CA ARG A 260 3.02 10.05 9.97
C ARG A 260 2.14 10.07 11.22
N ARG A 261 2.46 10.91 12.21
CA ARG A 261 1.62 11.09 13.41
C ARG A 261 0.24 11.62 13.02
N GLY A 262 0.18 12.62 12.14
CA GLY A 262 -1.08 13.14 11.59
C GLY A 262 -1.86 12.09 10.80
N MET A 263 -1.18 11.20 10.07
CA MET A 263 -1.84 10.06 9.39
C MET A 263 -2.42 9.06 10.39
N PHE A 264 -1.73 8.74 11.49
CA PHE A 264 -2.26 7.87 12.56
C PHE A 264 -3.48 8.49 13.26
N GLU A 265 -3.49 9.80 13.48
CA GLU A 265 -4.65 10.52 14.05
C GLU A 265 -5.88 10.42 13.13
N CYS A 266 -5.68 10.45 11.80
CA CYS A 266 -6.77 10.28 10.86
C CYS A 266 -7.40 8.87 10.92
N LEU A 267 -6.67 7.84 11.37
CA LEU A 267 -7.17 6.45 11.45
C LEU A 267 -8.31 6.27 12.46
N GLU A 268 -8.29 7.03 13.56
CA GLU A 268 -9.35 7.00 14.59
C GLU A 268 -10.70 7.35 13.95
N GLN A 269 -10.69 8.31 13.03
CA GLN A 269 -11.88 8.94 12.46
C GLN A 269 -12.24 8.39 11.08
N LEU A 270 -11.36 7.58 10.46
CA LEU A 270 -11.59 7.04 9.11
C LEU A 270 -12.61 5.91 9.16
N ARG A 271 -13.78 6.13 8.56
CA ARG A 271 -14.79 5.09 8.36
C ARG A 271 -14.41 4.22 7.18
N LEU A 272 -13.92 3.02 7.46
CA LEU A 272 -13.59 2.07 6.39
C LEU A 272 -14.89 1.53 5.79
N ASP A 273 -14.86 1.36 4.48
CA ASP A 273 -15.98 0.84 3.71
C ASP A 273 -15.79 -0.64 3.38
N GLU A 274 -16.90 -1.36 3.17
CA GLU A 274 -16.89 -2.81 2.94
C GLU A 274 -16.29 -3.22 1.59
N ILE A 275 -16.23 -2.28 0.63
CA ILE A 275 -15.77 -2.52 -0.75
C ILE A 275 -14.32 -2.07 -0.98
N GLY A 276 -13.74 -1.31 -0.05
CA GLY A 276 -12.35 -0.86 -0.03
C GLY A 276 -12.06 0.41 -0.82
N GLN A 277 -13.06 1.25 -1.10
CA GLN A 277 -12.89 2.51 -1.86
C GLN A 277 -11.92 3.49 -1.19
N TYR A 278 -11.96 3.66 0.15
CA TYR A 278 -11.00 4.54 0.84
C TYR A 278 -9.56 4.07 0.69
N TYR A 279 -9.33 2.77 0.86
CA TYR A 279 -8.03 2.15 0.63
C TYR A 279 -7.59 2.38 -0.82
N SER A 280 -8.49 2.13 -1.76
CA SER A 280 -8.21 2.18 -3.19
C SER A 280 -7.87 3.60 -3.66
N ALA A 281 -8.61 4.61 -3.17
CA ALA A 281 -8.35 6.01 -3.46
C ALA A 281 -7.03 6.48 -2.82
N PHE A 282 -6.75 6.10 -1.57
CA PHE A 282 -5.48 6.40 -0.91
C PHE A 282 -4.29 5.79 -1.67
N ASN A 283 -4.38 4.50 -2.04
CA ASN A 283 -3.34 3.80 -2.80
C ASN A 283 -3.13 4.44 -4.18
N THR A 284 -4.21 4.82 -4.88
CA THR A 284 -4.11 5.52 -6.17
C THR A 284 -3.41 6.86 -6.04
N TYR A 285 -3.74 7.64 -5.00
CA TYR A 285 -3.07 8.90 -4.70
C TYR A 285 -1.58 8.74 -4.41
N CYS A 286 -1.20 7.76 -3.58
CA CYS A 286 0.20 7.51 -3.27
C CYS A 286 1.00 6.98 -4.48
N ARG A 287 0.38 6.19 -5.36
CA ARG A 287 0.98 5.81 -6.66
C ARG A 287 1.27 7.04 -7.51
N HIS A 288 0.32 7.98 -7.56
CA HIS A 288 0.52 9.23 -8.27
C HIS A 288 1.68 10.05 -7.69
N LEU A 289 1.74 10.23 -6.37
CA LEU A 289 2.86 10.91 -5.70
C LEU A 289 4.20 10.23 -5.97
N TRP A 290 4.22 8.89 -5.97
CA TRP A 290 5.41 8.12 -6.29
C TRP A 290 5.87 8.37 -7.74
N GLY A 291 4.94 8.28 -8.70
CA GLY A 291 5.22 8.49 -10.12
C GLY A 291 5.78 9.88 -10.43
N GLN A 292 5.32 10.91 -9.72
CA GLN A 292 5.86 12.27 -9.83
C GLN A 292 7.34 12.39 -9.44
N LYS A 293 7.86 11.48 -8.62
CA LYS A 293 9.23 11.52 -8.07
C LYS A 293 10.15 10.47 -8.66
N ALA A 294 9.64 9.26 -8.87
CA ALA A 294 10.40 8.10 -9.35
C ALA A 294 10.23 7.86 -10.87
N GLY A 295 9.27 8.52 -11.52
CA GLY A 295 8.91 8.26 -12.91
C GLY A 295 7.86 7.15 -13.07
N ASP A 296 7.61 6.75 -14.32
CA ASP A 296 6.54 5.80 -14.68
C ASP A 296 7.09 4.60 -15.47
N ASP A 297 8.29 4.14 -15.12
CA ASP A 297 8.89 2.93 -15.71
C ASP A 297 8.64 1.68 -14.83
N TYR A 298 9.07 0.52 -15.34
CA TYR A 298 8.91 -0.75 -14.62
C TYR A 298 9.67 -0.79 -13.29
N ARG A 299 10.76 -0.03 -13.15
CA ARG A 299 11.52 0.06 -11.90
C ARG A 299 10.74 0.87 -10.88
N ALA A 300 10.18 2.01 -11.28
CA ALA A 300 9.31 2.81 -10.44
C ALA A 300 8.08 2.00 -10.00
N TYR A 301 7.46 1.25 -10.91
CA TYR A 301 6.38 0.31 -10.59
C TYR A 301 6.81 -0.73 -9.55
N TYR A 302 7.89 -1.48 -9.81
CA TYR A 302 8.36 -2.50 -8.89
C TYR A 302 8.69 -1.89 -7.52
N SER A 303 9.41 -0.78 -7.51
CA SER A 303 9.83 -0.09 -6.29
C SER A 303 8.67 0.48 -5.49
N TYR A 304 7.54 0.81 -6.12
CA TYR A 304 6.32 1.13 -5.41
C TYR A 304 5.67 -0.12 -4.81
N HIS A 305 5.52 -1.20 -5.57
CA HIS A 305 4.74 -2.37 -5.13
C HIS A 305 5.50 -3.27 -4.15
N GLN A 306 6.75 -3.63 -4.47
CA GLN A 306 7.67 -4.49 -3.70
C GLN A 306 7.03 -5.77 -3.12
N ALA A 307 5.98 -6.26 -3.77
CA ALA A 307 5.25 -7.48 -3.41
C ALA A 307 4.74 -8.12 -4.71
N SER A 308 4.51 -9.43 -4.67
CA SER A 308 4.03 -10.19 -5.83
C SER A 308 2.50 -10.35 -5.88
N PHE A 309 1.80 -9.91 -4.84
CA PHE A 309 0.35 -9.94 -4.74
C PHE A 309 -0.19 -8.71 -4.01
N PRO A 310 -1.38 -8.21 -4.37
CA PRO A 310 -2.00 -7.06 -3.70
C PRO A 310 -2.47 -7.47 -2.31
N ARG A 311 -2.34 -6.56 -1.33
CA ARG A 311 -2.78 -6.80 0.06
C ARG A 311 -4.30 -6.82 0.17
N VAL A 312 -4.96 -5.79 -0.36
CA VAL A 312 -6.42 -5.64 -0.54
C VAL A 312 -6.63 -4.79 -1.81
N PRO A 313 -7.86 -4.51 -2.31
CA PRO A 313 -8.23 -4.47 -3.74
C PRO A 313 -7.13 -4.10 -4.74
N GLN A 314 -7.09 -4.81 -5.88
CA GLN A 314 -5.96 -4.78 -6.82
C GLN A 314 -5.59 -3.38 -7.28
N CYS A 315 -6.54 -2.48 -7.56
CA CYS A 315 -6.30 -1.06 -7.84
C CYS A 315 -5.12 -0.79 -8.81
N GLY A 316 -5.09 -1.53 -9.92
CA GLY A 316 -4.03 -1.44 -10.94
C GLY A 316 -2.69 -2.07 -10.54
N PHE A 317 -2.65 -2.92 -9.50
CA PHE A 317 -1.49 -3.73 -9.10
C PHE A 317 -1.04 -4.72 -10.19
N TYR A 318 -1.86 -5.01 -11.18
CA TYR A 318 -1.47 -5.85 -12.33
C TYR A 318 -1.35 -5.07 -13.64
N SER A 319 -1.28 -3.73 -13.58
CA SER A 319 -1.25 -2.87 -14.77
C SER A 319 -0.11 -3.18 -15.76
N ILE A 320 1.00 -3.79 -15.32
CA ILE A 320 2.06 -4.25 -16.22
C ILE A 320 1.63 -5.43 -17.12
N TYR A 321 0.67 -6.25 -16.69
CA TYR A 321 0.24 -7.45 -17.42
C TYR A 321 -1.21 -7.39 -17.94
N GLU A 322 -1.99 -6.43 -17.45
CA GLU A 322 -3.39 -6.21 -17.82
C GLU A 322 -3.56 -6.08 -19.34
N GLY A 323 -4.50 -6.84 -19.90
CA GLY A 323 -4.80 -6.85 -21.34
C GLY A 323 -3.74 -7.51 -22.24
N LYS A 324 -2.66 -8.08 -21.69
CA LYS A 324 -1.58 -8.71 -22.48
C LYS A 324 -1.83 -10.18 -22.76
N SER A 325 -1.36 -10.64 -23.93
CA SER A 325 -1.31 -12.05 -24.30
C SER A 325 -0.17 -12.78 -23.59
N ILE A 326 -0.20 -14.12 -23.58
CA ILE A 326 0.85 -14.93 -22.95
C ILE A 326 2.23 -14.67 -23.57
N TYR A 327 2.32 -14.51 -24.88
CA TYR A 327 3.58 -14.19 -25.57
C TYR A 327 4.13 -12.82 -25.16
N GLN A 328 3.25 -11.83 -24.98
CA GLN A 328 3.64 -10.50 -24.49
C GLN A 328 4.12 -10.56 -23.04
N ILE A 329 3.42 -11.30 -22.17
CA ILE A 329 3.83 -11.51 -20.78
C ILE A 329 5.21 -12.18 -20.73
N GLN A 330 5.42 -13.27 -21.47
CA GLN A 330 6.72 -13.95 -21.54
C GLN A 330 7.83 -13.02 -22.04
N SER A 331 7.57 -12.21 -23.07
CA SER A 331 8.53 -11.22 -23.57
C SER A 331 8.94 -10.21 -22.50
N ILE A 332 7.96 -9.71 -21.72
CA ILE A 332 8.20 -8.80 -20.59
C ILE A 332 9.06 -9.48 -19.51
N LEU A 333 8.74 -10.73 -19.16
CA LEU A 333 9.47 -11.51 -18.15
C LEU A 333 10.92 -11.78 -18.57
N THR A 334 11.15 -12.12 -19.85
CA THR A 334 12.51 -12.28 -20.40
C THR A 334 13.27 -10.95 -20.36
N TRP A 335 12.61 -9.83 -20.65
CA TRP A 335 13.23 -8.52 -20.52
C TRP A 335 13.68 -8.26 -19.07
N PHE A 336 12.84 -8.55 -18.07
CA PHE A 336 13.22 -8.42 -16.65
C PHE A 336 14.44 -9.28 -16.29
N ASP A 337 14.51 -10.51 -16.79
CA ASP A 337 15.66 -11.40 -16.57
C ASP A 337 16.97 -10.74 -17.03
N THR A 338 16.94 -10.06 -18.17
CA THR A 338 18.12 -9.37 -18.70
C THR A 338 18.40 -8.04 -17.99
N SER A 339 17.37 -7.26 -17.65
CA SER A 339 17.53 -5.89 -17.17
C SER A 339 17.80 -5.77 -15.66
N LEU A 340 17.27 -6.69 -14.87
CA LEU A 340 17.39 -6.70 -13.40
C LEU A 340 18.30 -7.83 -12.89
N GLY A 341 18.69 -8.73 -13.81
CA GLY A 341 19.40 -9.96 -13.51
C GLY A 341 18.41 -11.07 -13.21
N MET A 342 18.63 -12.22 -13.86
CA MET A 342 17.79 -13.39 -13.78
C MET A 342 17.44 -13.69 -12.32
N TYR A 343 18.41 -14.10 -11.49
CA TYR A 343 18.17 -14.51 -10.10
C TYR A 343 18.05 -13.36 -9.07
N SER A 344 17.65 -12.17 -9.48
CA SER A 344 17.41 -11.08 -8.53
C SER A 344 16.06 -11.24 -7.82
N PRO A 345 15.93 -10.82 -6.55
CA PRO A 345 14.64 -10.76 -5.85
C PRO A 345 13.59 -9.93 -6.60
N GLU A 346 14.03 -8.89 -7.29
CA GLU A 346 13.16 -8.00 -8.06
C GLU A 346 12.53 -8.72 -9.25
N THR A 347 13.34 -9.44 -10.03
CA THR A 347 12.90 -10.29 -11.14
C THR A 347 11.96 -11.37 -10.64
N SER A 348 12.33 -12.12 -9.61
CA SER A 348 11.49 -13.17 -9.03
C SER A 348 10.12 -12.62 -8.61
N CYS A 349 10.09 -11.47 -7.95
CA CYS A 349 8.85 -10.82 -7.55
C CYS A 349 7.97 -10.47 -8.77
N LEU A 350 8.53 -9.90 -9.85
CA LEU A 350 7.79 -9.57 -11.07
C LEU A 350 7.24 -10.82 -11.78
N TRP A 351 8.00 -11.92 -11.81
CA TRP A 351 7.53 -13.21 -12.29
C TRP A 351 6.36 -13.75 -11.45
N LEU A 352 6.48 -13.71 -10.12
CA LEU A 352 5.40 -14.11 -9.22
C LEU A 352 4.16 -13.21 -9.35
N THR A 353 4.33 -11.92 -9.65
CA THR A 353 3.23 -11.00 -9.98
C THR A 353 2.49 -11.46 -11.23
N ALA A 354 3.20 -11.91 -12.27
CA ALA A 354 2.58 -12.44 -13.48
C ALA A 354 1.77 -13.71 -13.19
N LEU A 355 2.31 -14.64 -12.39
CA LEU A 355 1.58 -15.85 -11.99
C LEU A 355 0.30 -15.53 -11.22
N ASN A 356 0.36 -14.60 -10.25
CA ASN A 356 -0.83 -14.17 -9.52
C ASN A 356 -1.85 -13.45 -10.41
N TYR A 357 -1.39 -12.66 -11.39
CA TYR A 357 -2.27 -12.05 -12.39
C TYR A 357 -2.98 -13.13 -13.23
N LEU A 358 -2.26 -14.10 -13.77
CA LEU A 358 -2.84 -15.19 -14.57
C LEU A 358 -3.84 -16.02 -13.74
N TRP A 359 -3.55 -16.26 -12.46
CA TRP A 359 -4.49 -16.88 -11.53
C TRP A 359 -5.76 -16.05 -11.38
N HIS A 360 -5.61 -14.73 -11.21
CA HIS A 360 -6.74 -13.83 -11.04
C HIS A 360 -7.66 -13.81 -12.27
N GLU A 361 -7.07 -13.79 -13.46
CA GLU A 361 -7.79 -13.81 -14.74
C GLU A 361 -8.38 -15.17 -15.12
N GLY A 362 -8.19 -16.21 -14.28
CA GLY A 362 -8.64 -17.57 -14.58
C GLY A 362 -7.88 -18.23 -15.73
N LYS A 363 -6.70 -17.72 -16.10
CA LYS A 363 -5.84 -18.27 -17.16
C LYS A 363 -4.89 -19.33 -16.60
N THR A 364 -5.47 -20.40 -16.06
CA THR A 364 -4.76 -21.49 -15.35
C THR A 364 -3.70 -22.18 -16.21
N GLN A 365 -4.00 -22.48 -17.47
CA GLN A 365 -3.04 -23.11 -18.39
C GLN A 365 -1.82 -22.22 -18.69
N ASP A 366 -2.04 -20.92 -18.91
CA ASP A 366 -0.96 -19.95 -19.07
C ASP A 366 -0.09 -19.85 -17.81
N LEU A 367 -0.73 -19.87 -16.63
CA LEU A 367 -0.04 -19.89 -15.34
C LEU A 367 0.84 -21.14 -15.22
N ILE A 368 0.33 -22.33 -15.55
CA ILE A 368 1.11 -23.58 -15.51
C ILE A 368 2.33 -23.46 -16.43
N SER A 369 2.15 -22.95 -17.65
CA SER A 369 3.24 -22.76 -18.62
C SER A 369 4.34 -21.86 -18.07
N VAL A 370 3.99 -20.67 -17.58
CA VAL A 370 4.96 -19.69 -17.01
C VAL A 370 5.54 -20.20 -15.69
N GLY A 371 4.72 -20.83 -14.86
CA GLY A 371 5.09 -21.36 -13.55
C GLY A 371 6.13 -22.48 -13.65
N ARG A 372 5.96 -23.40 -14.61
CA ARG A 372 6.94 -24.46 -14.89
C ARG A 372 8.31 -23.89 -15.27
N LEU A 373 8.35 -22.84 -16.09
CA LEU A 373 9.61 -22.15 -16.45
C LEU A 373 10.30 -21.56 -15.22
N LEU A 374 9.55 -20.84 -14.37
CA LEU A 374 10.10 -20.27 -13.15
C LEU A 374 10.60 -21.35 -12.17
N CYS A 375 9.81 -22.40 -11.95
CA CYS A 375 10.19 -23.53 -11.09
C CYS A 375 11.42 -24.28 -11.61
N GLN A 376 11.54 -24.47 -12.93
CA GLN A 376 12.73 -25.09 -13.54
C GLN A 376 13.98 -24.24 -13.25
N ARG A 377 13.87 -22.91 -13.39
CA ARG A 377 14.96 -21.99 -13.07
C ARG A 377 15.41 -22.08 -11.60
N ILE A 378 14.47 -22.20 -10.66
CA ILE A 378 14.77 -22.37 -9.23
C ILE A 378 15.50 -23.70 -8.96
N VAL A 379 15.16 -24.77 -9.68
CA VAL A 379 15.85 -26.05 -9.59
C VAL A 379 17.30 -25.92 -10.08
N LEU A 380 17.50 -25.29 -11.25
CA LEU A 380 18.82 -25.11 -11.87
C LEU A 380 19.79 -24.25 -11.05
N LEU A 381 19.29 -23.35 -10.19
CA LEU A 381 20.11 -22.53 -9.29
C LEU A 381 20.95 -23.37 -8.31
N GLY A 382 20.50 -24.59 -8.00
CA GLY A 382 21.15 -25.52 -7.08
C GLY A 382 20.93 -25.19 -5.59
N PRO A 383 21.04 -26.17 -4.67
CA PRO A 383 20.74 -25.99 -3.24
C PRO A 383 21.60 -24.92 -2.55
N ARG A 384 22.90 -24.87 -2.87
CA ARG A 384 23.87 -23.97 -2.22
C ARG A 384 23.47 -22.49 -2.32
N ARG A 385 23.12 -22.02 -3.52
CA ARG A 385 22.71 -20.63 -3.73
C ARG A 385 21.34 -20.30 -3.12
N ARG A 386 20.46 -21.29 -2.98
CA ARG A 386 19.16 -21.12 -2.29
C ARG A 386 19.33 -20.96 -0.78
N LEU A 387 20.27 -21.68 -0.19
CA LEU A 387 20.62 -21.54 1.22
C LEU A 387 21.29 -20.20 1.54
N GLU A 388 22.09 -19.67 0.61
CA GLU A 388 22.75 -18.36 0.73
C GLU A 388 21.76 -17.17 0.68
N SER A 389 20.55 -17.36 0.13
CA SER A 389 19.53 -16.30 0.02
C SER A 389 18.15 -16.76 0.51
N GLN A 390 17.79 -16.32 1.72
CA GLN A 390 16.47 -16.58 2.30
C GLN A 390 15.31 -16.10 1.40
N GLN A 391 15.52 -15.02 0.64
CA GLN A 391 14.51 -14.47 -0.26
C GLN A 391 14.31 -15.35 -1.50
N LEU A 392 15.39 -15.84 -2.11
CA LEU A 392 15.26 -16.75 -3.27
C LEU A 392 14.64 -18.09 -2.88
N ASN A 393 14.93 -18.58 -1.68
CA ASN A 393 14.25 -19.74 -1.12
C ASN A 393 12.73 -19.48 -0.96
N LEU A 394 12.35 -18.31 -0.42
CA LEU A 394 10.94 -17.93 -0.30
C LEU A 394 10.26 -17.81 -1.67
N ASP A 395 10.87 -17.09 -2.61
CA ASP A 395 10.35 -16.91 -3.96
C ASP A 395 10.16 -18.25 -4.66
N GLY A 396 11.08 -19.19 -4.43
CA GLY A 396 10.99 -20.54 -4.95
C GLY A 396 9.83 -21.35 -4.37
N SER A 397 9.61 -21.26 -3.06
CA SER A 397 8.47 -21.89 -2.39
C SER A 397 7.14 -21.29 -2.87
N VAL A 398 7.06 -19.96 -3.04
CA VAL A 398 5.86 -19.29 -3.57
C VAL A 398 5.59 -19.71 -5.02
N ALA A 399 6.61 -19.78 -5.88
CA ALA A 399 6.45 -20.24 -7.26
C ALA A 399 5.85 -21.66 -7.32
N ARG A 400 6.41 -22.57 -6.51
CA ARG A 400 5.91 -23.96 -6.39
C ARG A 400 4.48 -24.02 -5.89
N PHE A 401 4.14 -23.24 -4.87
CA PHE A 401 2.77 -23.15 -4.37
C PHE A 401 1.78 -22.66 -5.42
N LEU A 402 2.12 -21.61 -6.19
CA LEU A 402 1.24 -21.09 -7.23
C LEU A 402 1.05 -22.07 -8.38
N LEU A 403 2.13 -22.75 -8.79
CA LEU A 403 2.05 -23.83 -9.80
C LEU A 403 1.15 -24.97 -9.31
N ALA A 404 1.35 -25.43 -8.07
CA ALA A 404 0.53 -26.48 -7.46
C ALA A 404 -0.96 -26.14 -7.45
N ARG A 405 -1.30 -24.88 -7.13
CA ARG A 405 -2.70 -24.42 -7.16
C ARG A 405 -3.32 -24.48 -8.54
N ALA A 406 -2.56 -24.16 -9.58
CA ALA A 406 -3.03 -24.23 -10.95
C ALA A 406 -3.18 -25.67 -11.43
N GLU A 407 -2.23 -26.54 -11.12
CA GLU A 407 -2.31 -27.98 -11.42
C GLU A 407 -3.49 -28.64 -10.70
N GLU A 408 -3.73 -28.28 -9.43
CA GLU A 408 -4.91 -28.74 -8.69
C GLU A 408 -6.22 -28.31 -9.35
N ALA A 409 -6.31 -27.05 -9.77
CA ALA A 409 -7.50 -26.52 -10.45
C ALA A 409 -7.78 -27.21 -11.80
N GLU A 410 -6.74 -27.70 -12.48
CA GLU A 410 -6.85 -28.48 -13.71
C GLU A 410 -7.06 -29.99 -13.46
N GLY A 411 -7.10 -30.43 -12.20
CA GLY A 411 -7.31 -31.83 -11.83
C GLY A 411 -6.05 -32.71 -11.83
N ASP A 412 -4.86 -32.13 -12.03
CA ASP A 412 -3.57 -32.83 -11.95
C ASP A 412 -3.10 -32.89 -10.48
N LEU A 413 -3.77 -33.74 -9.69
CA LEU A 413 -3.59 -33.82 -8.24
C LEU A 413 -2.20 -34.35 -7.84
N ASP A 414 -1.59 -35.22 -8.64
CA ASP A 414 -0.27 -35.77 -8.37
C ASP A 414 0.82 -34.72 -8.52
N CYS A 415 0.79 -33.93 -9.61
CA CYS A 415 1.71 -32.80 -9.77
C CYS A 415 1.46 -31.70 -8.73
N ALA A 416 0.19 -31.43 -8.39
CA ALA A 416 -0.15 -30.50 -7.32
C ALA A 416 0.45 -30.92 -5.97
N LYS A 417 0.26 -32.20 -5.56
CA LYS A 417 0.84 -32.74 -4.32
C LYS A 417 2.36 -32.58 -4.31
N TYR A 418 3.03 -32.98 -5.40
CA TYR A 418 4.48 -32.86 -5.53
C TYR A 418 4.94 -31.41 -5.31
N ASN A 419 4.30 -30.45 -5.99
CA ASN A 419 4.70 -29.05 -5.91
C ASN A 419 4.40 -28.42 -4.53
N TYR A 420 3.30 -28.78 -3.86
CA TYR A 420 3.06 -28.34 -2.49
C TYR A 420 4.09 -28.90 -1.50
N GLN A 421 4.42 -30.19 -1.60
CA GLN A 421 5.46 -30.79 -0.75
C GLN A 421 6.81 -30.12 -0.99
N TYR A 422 7.18 -29.88 -2.25
CA TYR A 422 8.42 -29.19 -2.59
C TYR A 422 8.46 -27.76 -2.02
N ALA A 423 7.32 -27.05 -2.00
CA ALA A 423 7.23 -25.73 -1.39
C ALA A 423 7.51 -25.79 0.12
N VAL A 424 7.02 -26.81 0.83
CA VAL A 424 7.29 -27.06 2.25
C VAL A 424 8.77 -27.38 2.47
N ASP A 425 9.31 -28.30 1.68
CA ASP A 425 10.71 -28.76 1.79
C ASP A 425 11.68 -27.60 1.61
N LEU A 426 11.46 -26.73 0.62
CA LEU A 426 12.26 -25.52 0.44
C LEU A 426 12.31 -24.68 1.71
N ARG A 427 11.17 -24.43 2.37
CA ARG A 427 11.18 -23.62 3.61
C ARG A 427 11.90 -24.35 4.74
N ASN A 428 11.77 -25.66 4.84
CA ASN A 428 12.42 -26.48 5.86
C ASN A 428 13.95 -26.48 5.76
N GLU A 429 14.52 -26.14 4.59
CA GLU A 429 15.96 -25.98 4.42
C GLU A 429 16.55 -24.84 5.28
N ILE A 430 15.77 -23.80 5.60
CA ILE A 430 16.28 -22.55 6.20
C ILE A 430 15.54 -22.08 7.45
N ILE A 431 14.28 -22.49 7.64
CA ILE A 431 13.47 -22.10 8.79
C ILE A 431 13.14 -23.39 9.57
N PRO A 432 13.35 -23.41 10.90
CA PRO A 432 12.98 -24.57 11.71
C PRO A 432 11.51 -24.97 11.50
N SER A 433 11.24 -26.27 11.50
CA SER A 433 9.92 -26.84 11.12
C SER A 433 8.77 -26.33 11.98
N GLU A 434 9.07 -25.98 13.22
CA GLU A 434 8.17 -25.51 14.26
C GLU A 434 7.92 -24.00 14.20
N THR A 435 8.68 -23.24 13.40
CA THR A 435 8.46 -21.79 13.27
C THR A 435 7.35 -21.52 12.26
N TRP A 436 6.37 -20.68 12.63
CA TRP A 436 5.31 -20.25 11.72
C TRP A 436 5.90 -19.53 10.48
N ASP A 437 5.56 -20.04 9.30
CA ASP A 437 5.92 -19.48 8.00
C ASP A 437 4.69 -19.55 7.07
N PRO A 438 4.27 -18.43 6.46
CA PRO A 438 2.97 -18.33 5.80
C PRO A 438 2.85 -19.24 4.55
N ILE A 439 3.93 -19.40 3.78
CA ILE A 439 3.88 -20.20 2.56
C ILE A 439 3.93 -21.70 2.89
N ARG A 440 4.70 -22.07 3.94
CA ARG A 440 4.69 -23.43 4.48
C ARG A 440 3.31 -23.82 5.00
N VAL A 441 2.71 -22.97 5.84
CA VAL A 441 1.36 -23.16 6.38
C VAL A 441 0.35 -23.33 5.25
N ALA A 442 0.34 -22.42 4.27
CA ALA A 442 -0.58 -22.49 3.15
C ALA A 442 -0.40 -23.78 2.33
N SER A 443 0.83 -24.24 2.12
CA SER A 443 1.11 -25.48 1.39
C SER A 443 0.66 -26.72 2.16
N LEU A 444 0.90 -26.78 3.49
CA LEU A 444 0.45 -27.88 4.34
C LEU A 444 -1.07 -27.97 4.41
N GLU A 445 -1.76 -26.84 4.56
CA GLU A 445 -3.23 -26.83 4.55
C GLU A 445 -3.79 -27.36 3.23
N ARG A 446 -3.14 -27.11 2.09
CA ARG A 446 -3.55 -27.72 0.81
C ARG A 446 -3.24 -29.21 0.75
N LEU A 447 -2.06 -29.64 1.21
CA LEU A 447 -1.70 -31.07 1.27
C LEU A 447 -2.70 -31.88 2.11
N LEU A 448 -3.16 -31.33 3.25
CA LEU A 448 -4.16 -31.98 4.12
C LEU A 448 -5.55 -32.09 3.49
N LEU A 449 -5.85 -31.26 2.49
CA LEU A 449 -7.13 -31.23 1.78
C LEU A 449 -7.14 -32.04 0.48
N LEU A 450 -5.96 -32.33 -0.08
CA LEU A 450 -5.87 -33.12 -1.31
C LEU A 450 -6.40 -34.56 -1.03
N PRO A 451 -7.41 -35.03 -1.77
CA PRO A 451 -8.01 -36.34 -1.58
C PRO A 451 -7.13 -37.42 -2.23
N LEU A 452 -5.92 -37.64 -1.71
CA LEU A 452 -5.04 -38.68 -2.26
C LEU A 452 -5.15 -39.95 -1.41
N SER A 453 -5.95 -40.87 -1.98
CA SER A 453 -6.08 -42.31 -1.71
C SER A 453 -5.72 -42.75 -0.30
N LEU A 454 -6.73 -42.94 0.57
CA LEU A 454 -6.89 -43.83 1.76
C LEU A 454 -5.69 -44.64 2.34
N GLY A 455 -4.44 -44.21 2.17
CA GLY A 455 -3.25 -45.03 2.37
C GLY A 455 -1.96 -44.24 2.63
N ASP A 456 -2.00 -42.90 2.58
CA ASP A 456 -0.88 -42.03 3.00
C ASP A 456 -1.17 -41.36 4.35
N THR A 457 -1.73 -42.13 5.29
CA THR A 457 -2.11 -41.65 6.63
C THR A 457 -0.90 -41.16 7.43
N SER A 458 0.27 -41.77 7.23
CA SER A 458 1.50 -41.38 7.92
C SER A 458 2.02 -40.00 7.48
N ALA A 459 1.97 -39.67 6.18
CA ALA A 459 2.33 -38.33 5.71
C ALA A 459 1.33 -37.28 6.22
N TRP A 460 0.03 -37.61 6.21
CA TRP A 460 -1.01 -36.74 6.75
C TRP A 460 -0.77 -36.40 8.22
N GLU A 461 -0.51 -37.42 9.06
CA GLU A 461 -0.23 -37.23 10.50
C GLU A 461 1.03 -36.37 10.72
N CYS A 462 2.06 -36.56 9.89
CA CYS A 462 3.27 -35.75 9.95
C CYS A 462 2.99 -34.27 9.64
N TRP A 463 2.24 -34.00 8.57
CA TRP A 463 1.88 -32.64 8.16
C TRP A 463 0.98 -31.95 9.19
N ASP A 464 -0.04 -32.64 9.71
CA ASP A 464 -0.93 -32.13 10.75
C ASP A 464 -0.17 -31.83 12.04
N ALA A 465 0.69 -32.74 12.50
CA ALA A 465 1.53 -32.53 13.67
C ALA A 465 2.46 -31.32 13.51
N MET A 466 3.06 -31.16 12.32
CA MET A 466 3.92 -30.02 12.01
C MET A 466 3.13 -28.70 12.00
N LEU A 467 1.93 -28.68 11.41
CA LEU A 467 1.06 -27.50 11.40
C LEU A 467 0.64 -27.09 12.82
N LYS A 468 0.26 -28.05 13.67
CA LYS A 468 -0.07 -27.81 15.09
C LYS A 468 1.10 -27.21 15.87
N ARG A 469 2.32 -27.72 15.68
CA ARG A 469 3.52 -27.18 16.33
C ARG A 469 3.77 -25.72 15.96
N MET A 470 3.51 -25.33 14.71
CA MET A 470 3.67 -23.94 14.26
C MET A 470 2.68 -22.96 14.91
N TYR A 471 1.44 -23.38 15.18
CA TYR A 471 0.47 -22.51 15.86
C TYR A 471 0.70 -22.41 17.36
N ASN A 472 1.28 -23.43 17.98
CA ASN A 472 1.64 -23.42 19.41
C ASN A 472 2.90 -22.58 19.71
N SER A 473 3.74 -22.34 18.70
CA SER A 473 4.95 -21.52 18.81
C SER A 473 4.77 -20.09 18.30
N ALA A 474 3.61 -19.78 17.71
CA ALA A 474 3.33 -18.55 16.99
C ALA A 474 3.21 -17.33 17.90
#